data_AF-A0A841VMR8-F1
#
_entry.id   AF-A0A841VMR8-F1
#
_cell.length_a   1.000
_cell.length_b   1.000
_cell.length_c   1.000
_cell.angle_alpha   90.00
_cell.angle_beta   90.00
_cell.angle_gamma   90.00
#
_symmetry.space_group_name_H-M   'P 1'
#
loop_
_entity.id
_entity.type
_entity.pdbx_description
1 polymer ?
#
loop_
_entity_poly.entity_id
_entity_poly.type
_entity_poly.pdbx_seq_one_letter_code
_entity_poly.pdbx_strand_id
1 'polypeptide(L)'
;MPHTPQWIYTVCLTFSMIVMIFLFRHDWNRLAKLYCTKEAPPQNFSRMQSGSVGLVHYKGTLNVGITPQGIYLSIFPLFTLGLPPLLIPWSAIRKIEPANQLFIERFRLYLSSPKAKLILSKDILEPAKEFLATQGFEWI
;
A
#
# COMPACT_ATOMS: atom_id res chain seq x y z
N MET A 1 14.77 -45.23 0.28
CA MET A 1 14.08 -43.93 0.08
C MET A 1 15.15 -42.87 -0.14
N PRO A 2 15.19 -42.18 -1.28
CA PRO A 2 16.23 -41.17 -1.51
C PRO A 2 16.00 -39.98 -0.57
N HIS A 3 17.00 -39.64 0.24
CA HIS A 3 17.00 -38.42 1.03
C HIS A 3 17.16 -37.24 0.08
N THR A 4 16.10 -36.44 -0.10
CA THR A 4 16.23 -35.17 -0.81
C THR A 4 17.23 -34.29 -0.04
N PRO A 5 18.25 -33.71 -0.70
CA PRO A 5 19.25 -32.93 -0.01
C PRO A 5 18.60 -31.70 0.64
N GLN A 6 18.66 -31.61 1.97
CA GLN A 6 18.02 -30.55 2.74
C GLN A 6 18.50 -29.14 2.33
N TRP A 7 19.72 -29.02 1.80
CA TRP A 7 20.29 -27.76 1.32
C TRP A 7 19.54 -27.15 0.12
N ILE A 8 18.85 -27.97 -0.69
CA ILE A 8 18.05 -27.45 -1.81
C ILE A 8 16.89 -26.61 -1.27
N TYR A 9 16.22 -27.08 -0.21
CA TYR A 9 15.14 -26.32 0.41
C TYR A 9 15.64 -25.04 1.06
N THR A 10 16.81 -25.05 1.71
CA THR A 10 17.37 -23.83 2.31
C THR A 10 17.80 -22.81 1.24
N VAL A 11 18.40 -23.26 0.13
CA VAL A 11 18.75 -22.38 -1.00
C VAL A 11 17.50 -21.84 -1.69
N CYS A 12 16.50 -22.67 -1.98
CA CYS A 12 15.24 -22.21 -2.56
C CYS A 12 14.50 -21.24 -1.64
N LEU A 13 14.47 -21.49 -0.34
CA LEU A 13 13.80 -20.62 0.64
C LEU A 13 14.51 -19.27 0.78
N THR A 14 15.84 -19.27 0.89
CA THR A 14 16.62 -18.03 0.97
C THR A 14 16.54 -17.22 -0.33
N PHE A 15 16.65 -17.87 -1.49
CA PHE A 15 16.49 -17.22 -2.79
C PHE A 15 15.10 -16.60 -2.96
N SER A 16 14.04 -17.36 -2.63
CA SER A 16 12.66 -16.88 -2.68
C SER A 16 12.44 -15.65 -1.78
N MET A 17 12.98 -15.68 -0.55
CA MET A 17 12.93 -14.55 0.37
C MET A 17 13.63 -13.32 -0.18
N ILE A 18 14.82 -13.48 -0.77
CA ILE A 18 15.57 -12.39 -1.39
C ILE A 18 14.77 -11.76 -2.54
N VAL A 19 14.25 -12.59 -3.46
CA VAL A 19 13.42 -12.11 -4.59
C VAL A 19 12.20 -11.34 -4.09
N MET A 20 11.52 -11.83 -3.05
CA MET A 20 10.36 -11.16 -2.48
C MET A 20 10.71 -9.77 -1.90
N ILE A 21 11.84 -9.64 -1.22
CA ILE A 21 12.33 -8.35 -0.71
C ILE A 21 12.66 -7.39 -1.86
N PHE A 22 13.29 -7.87 -2.94
CA PHE A 22 13.57 -7.02 -4.10
C PHE A 22 12.31 -6.53 -4.80
N LEU A 23 11.31 -7.41 -5.01
CA LEU A 23 10.02 -7.03 -5.58
C LEU A 23 9.31 -5.98 -4.71
N PHE A 24 9.29 -6.21 -3.40
CA PHE A 24 8.73 -5.29 -2.42
C PHE A 24 9.33 -3.89 -2.52
N ARG A 25 10.67 -3.82 -2.50
CA ARG A 25 11.38 -2.55 -2.61
C ARG A 25 11.19 -1.90 -3.97
N HIS A 26 11.12 -2.68 -5.05
CA HIS A 26 10.93 -2.16 -6.40
C HIS A 26 9.57 -1.46 -6.56
N ASP A 27 8.47 -2.10 -6.13
CA ASP A 27 7.13 -1.50 -6.20
C ASP A 27 7.03 -0.23 -5.36
N TRP A 28 7.53 -0.26 -4.11
CA TRP A 28 7.51 0.93 -3.24
C TRP A 28 8.40 2.05 -3.78
N ASN A 29 9.61 1.73 -4.25
CA ASN A 29 10.52 2.73 -4.82
C ASN A 29 9.93 3.39 -6.07
N ARG A 30 9.17 2.65 -6.87
CA ARG A 30 8.50 3.22 -8.05
C ARG A 30 7.48 4.27 -7.65
N LEU A 31 6.75 4.06 -6.56
CA LEU A 31 5.85 5.06 -5.98
C LEU A 31 6.62 6.20 -5.32
N ALA A 32 7.68 5.90 -4.57
CA ALA A 32 8.53 6.89 -3.92
C ALA A 32 9.15 7.89 -4.89
N LYS A 33 9.55 7.45 -6.09
CA LYS A 33 10.07 8.37 -7.12
C LYS A 33 9.10 9.50 -7.50
N LEU A 34 7.79 9.28 -7.34
CA LEU A 34 6.76 10.23 -7.75
C LEU A 34 6.06 10.90 -6.57
N TYR A 35 5.95 10.18 -5.44
CA TYR A 35 5.11 10.55 -4.31
C TYR A 35 5.85 10.60 -2.98
N CYS A 36 7.17 10.48 -2.95
CA CYS A 36 7.94 10.60 -1.71
C CYS A 36 7.65 11.95 -1.03
N THR A 37 7.37 11.92 0.26
CA THR A 37 7.18 13.10 1.09
C THR A 37 8.16 13.12 2.26
N LYS A 38 8.44 14.31 2.77
CA LYS A 38 9.17 14.53 4.03
C LYS A 38 8.27 15.08 5.13
N GLU A 39 6.98 15.20 4.85
CA GLU A 39 6.00 15.71 5.80
C GLU A 39 5.83 14.73 6.96
N ALA A 40 5.54 15.28 8.13
CA ALA A 40 5.19 14.48 9.30
C ALA A 40 3.85 13.76 9.05
N PRO A 41 3.64 12.57 9.66
CA PRO A 41 2.37 11.88 9.55
C PRO A 41 1.22 12.79 10.03
N PRO A 42 0.07 12.77 9.33
CA PRO A 42 -1.08 13.60 9.70
C PRO A 42 -1.68 13.19 11.04
N GLN A 43 -2.55 14.02 11.62
CA GLN A 43 -3.24 13.68 12.87
C GLN A 43 -4.15 12.46 12.73
N ASN A 44 -4.83 12.32 11.58
CA ASN A 44 -5.71 11.20 11.24
C ASN A 44 -4.91 10.01 10.69
N PHE A 45 -4.04 9.44 11.50
CA PHE A 45 -3.09 8.39 11.10
C PHE A 45 -3.46 7.02 11.68
N SER A 46 -4.01 6.16 10.82
CA SER A 46 -4.33 4.78 11.15
C SER A 46 -3.08 3.90 11.03
N ARG A 47 -2.60 3.41 12.17
CA ARG A 47 -1.40 2.57 12.26
C ARG A 47 -1.72 1.09 12.12
N MET A 48 -0.74 0.29 11.69
CA MET A 48 -0.81 -1.18 11.65
C MET A 48 -2.02 -1.71 10.84
N GLN A 49 -2.32 -1.04 9.74
CA GLN A 49 -3.39 -1.39 8.84
C GLN A 49 -2.94 -2.46 7.85
N SER A 50 -3.93 -3.14 7.29
CA SER A 50 -3.72 -4.13 6.23
C SER A 50 -4.26 -3.61 4.91
N GLY A 51 -3.46 -3.68 3.86
CA GLY A 51 -3.80 -3.16 2.55
C GLY A 51 -2.83 -3.65 1.49
N SER A 52 -3.18 -3.46 0.22
CA SER A 52 -2.27 -3.80 -0.88
C SER A 52 -1.77 -2.53 -1.55
N VAL A 53 -0.46 -2.47 -1.84
CA VAL A 53 0.16 -1.39 -2.60
C VAL A 53 0.90 -2.04 -3.77
N GLY A 54 0.45 -1.76 -4.99
CA GLY A 54 0.93 -2.44 -6.20
C GLY A 54 0.60 -3.94 -6.15
N LEU A 55 1.62 -4.78 -6.32
CA LEU A 55 1.48 -6.24 -6.26
C LEU A 55 1.62 -6.81 -4.85
N VAL A 56 2.04 -5.99 -3.89
CA VAL A 56 2.38 -6.42 -2.54
C VAL A 56 1.20 -6.24 -1.60
N HIS A 57 0.92 -7.25 -0.79
CA HIS A 57 -0.02 -7.16 0.32
C HIS A 57 0.72 -6.92 1.65
N TYR A 58 0.37 -5.85 2.33
CA TYR A 58 0.88 -5.46 3.63
C TYR A 58 -0.14 -5.86 4.68
N LYS A 59 0.26 -6.72 5.63
CA LYS A 59 -0.63 -7.20 6.69
C LYS A 59 -0.15 -6.66 8.04
N GLY A 60 -0.83 -5.65 8.56
CA GLY A 60 -0.54 -5.06 9.87
C GLY A 60 0.73 -4.19 9.92
N THR A 61 1.31 -3.85 8.78
CA THR A 61 2.56 -3.07 8.68
C THR A 61 2.40 -1.76 7.95
N LEU A 62 1.26 -1.52 7.31
CA LEU A 62 0.98 -0.31 6.56
C LEU A 62 0.33 0.71 7.50
N ASN A 63 0.86 1.92 7.55
CA ASN A 63 0.17 3.04 8.19
C ASN A 63 -0.38 3.95 7.10
N VAL A 64 -1.61 4.40 7.29
CA VAL A 64 -2.34 5.20 6.31
C VAL A 64 -2.87 6.45 7.00
N GLY A 65 -2.74 7.59 6.35
CA GLY A 65 -3.32 8.84 6.81
C GLY A 65 -4.05 9.55 5.69
N ILE A 66 -5.17 10.20 6.01
CA ILE A 66 -5.94 10.98 5.04
C ILE A 66 -5.64 12.46 5.26
N THR A 67 -5.27 13.15 4.18
CA THR A 67 -4.97 14.58 4.18
C THR A 67 -5.74 15.29 3.06
N PRO A 68 -5.94 16.61 3.15
CA PRO A 68 -6.54 17.37 2.05
C PRO A 68 -5.76 17.27 0.74
N GLN A 69 -4.43 17.12 0.80
CA GLN A 69 -3.59 16.94 -0.38
C GLN A 69 -3.76 15.54 -1.00
N GLY A 70 -3.94 14.51 -0.17
CA GLY A 70 -3.94 13.12 -0.63
C GLY A 70 -3.92 12.05 0.47
N ILE A 71 -3.58 10.83 0.05
CA ILE A 71 -3.40 9.67 0.93
C ILE A 71 -1.92 9.58 1.33
N TYR A 72 -1.65 9.75 2.61
CA TYR A 72 -0.34 9.50 3.21
C TYR A 72 -0.19 8.00 3.49
N LEU A 73 0.90 7.39 3.01
CA LEU A 73 1.24 6.00 3.25
C LEU A 73 2.64 5.91 3.83
N SER A 74 2.80 5.13 4.90
CA SER A 74 4.11 4.81 5.44
C SER A 74 4.13 3.39 5.96
N ILE A 75 5.31 2.80 6.05
CA ILE A 75 5.47 1.47 6.64
C ILE A 75 5.85 1.64 8.11
N PHE A 76 5.40 0.73 8.96
CA PHE A 76 5.76 0.67 10.36
C PHE A 76 7.28 0.80 10.57
N PRO A 77 7.78 1.68 11.45
CA PRO A 77 9.20 2.05 11.56
C PRO A 77 10.18 0.87 11.62
N LEU A 78 9.82 -0.22 12.31
CA LEU A 78 10.67 -1.42 12.41
C LEU A 78 10.80 -2.18 11.07
N PHE A 79 9.82 -2.05 10.18
CA PHE A 79 9.75 -2.74 8.88
C PHE A 79 9.98 -1.81 7.69
N THR A 80 10.27 -0.53 7.94
CA THR A 80 10.43 0.45 6.88
C THR A 80 11.63 0.13 5.98
N LEU A 81 12.71 -0.49 6.50
CA LEU A 81 13.90 -0.89 5.74
C LEU A 81 14.45 0.23 4.82
N GLY A 82 14.35 1.50 5.26
CA GLY A 82 14.77 2.68 4.51
C GLY A 82 13.80 3.14 3.41
N LEU A 83 12.57 2.65 3.38
CA LEU A 83 11.54 3.09 2.44
C LEU A 83 10.91 4.43 2.89
N PRO A 84 10.92 5.47 2.05
CA PRO A 84 10.36 6.76 2.44
C PRO A 84 8.83 6.70 2.52
N PRO A 85 8.20 7.56 3.35
CA PRO A 85 6.77 7.74 3.31
C PRO A 85 6.32 8.37 1.99
N LEU A 86 5.07 8.12 1.62
CA LEU A 86 4.47 8.52 0.36
C LEU A 86 3.26 9.41 0.63
N LEU A 87 3.07 10.45 -0.17
CA LEU A 87 1.86 11.25 -0.21
C LEU A 87 1.28 11.20 -1.62
N ILE A 88 0.23 10.43 -1.79
CA ILE A 88 -0.43 10.21 -3.08
C ILE A 88 -1.55 11.23 -3.22
N PRO A 89 -1.44 12.21 -4.14
CA PRO A 89 -2.44 13.25 -4.26
C PRO A 89 -3.75 12.67 -4.82
N TRP A 90 -4.88 13.28 -4.44
CA TRP A 90 -6.21 12.84 -4.94
C TRP A 90 -6.29 12.87 -6.47
N SER A 91 -5.64 13.84 -7.11
CA SER A 91 -5.55 13.96 -8.58
C SER A 91 -4.81 12.81 -9.27
N ALA A 92 -4.00 12.04 -8.54
CA ALA A 92 -3.34 10.86 -9.10
C ALA A 92 -4.29 9.66 -9.23
N ILE A 93 -5.40 9.65 -8.48
CA ILE A 93 -6.38 8.57 -8.46
C ILE A 93 -7.31 8.73 -9.67
N ARG A 94 -7.33 7.72 -10.55
CA ARG A 94 -8.19 7.71 -11.74
C ARG A 94 -9.55 7.08 -11.50
N LYS A 95 -9.58 6.06 -10.66
CA LYS A 95 -10.74 5.20 -10.50
C LYS A 95 -10.75 4.61 -9.11
N ILE A 96 -11.93 4.50 -8.54
CA ILE A 96 -12.19 3.84 -7.28
C ILE A 96 -13.22 2.75 -7.54
N GLU A 97 -12.95 1.55 -7.07
CA GLU A 97 -13.85 0.40 -7.19
C GLU A 97 -14.06 -0.22 -5.81
N PRO A 98 -15.30 -0.55 -5.42
CA PRO A 98 -15.52 -1.39 -4.26
C PRO A 98 -14.94 -2.78 -4.52
N ALA A 99 -14.19 -3.27 -3.56
CA ALA A 99 -13.50 -4.56 -3.56
C ALA A 99 -13.94 -5.38 -2.36
N ASN A 100 -15.24 -5.39 -2.11
CA ASN A 100 -15.86 -6.06 -0.97
C ASN A 100 -15.55 -7.56 -1.01
N GLN A 101 -15.13 -8.09 0.14
CA GLN A 101 -14.79 -9.50 0.27
C GLN A 101 -15.50 -10.06 1.50
N LEU A 102 -16.60 -10.78 1.29
CA LEU A 102 -17.49 -11.53 2.22
C LEU A 102 -17.89 -10.87 3.56
N PHE A 103 -16.95 -10.26 4.29
CA PHE A 103 -17.17 -9.53 5.55
C PHE A 103 -16.29 -8.27 5.71
N ILE A 104 -15.39 -7.97 4.77
CA ILE A 104 -14.50 -6.80 4.84
C ILE A 104 -14.76 -5.90 3.64
N GLU A 105 -15.22 -4.68 3.92
CA GLU A 105 -15.38 -3.63 2.90
C GLU A 105 -14.02 -2.99 2.61
N ARG A 106 -13.61 -3.02 1.34
CA ARG A 106 -12.34 -2.47 0.86
C ARG A 106 -12.58 -1.71 -0.42
N PHE A 107 -11.76 -0.70 -0.68
CA PHE A 107 -11.76 0.01 -1.95
C PHE A 107 -10.44 -0.19 -2.68
N ARG A 108 -10.55 -0.41 -3.99
CA ARG A 108 -9.46 -0.43 -4.95
C ARG A 108 -9.32 0.94 -5.58
N LEU A 109 -8.21 1.61 -5.36
CA LEU A 109 -7.85 2.86 -6.00
C LEU A 109 -6.82 2.60 -7.10
N TYR A 110 -7.09 3.10 -8.30
CA TYR A 110 -6.18 2.98 -9.45
C TYR A 110 -5.43 4.28 -9.65
N LEU A 111 -4.09 4.20 -9.67
CA LEU A 111 -3.23 5.35 -9.91
C LEU A 111 -2.97 5.57 -11.40
N SER A 112 -2.91 6.84 -11.80
CA SER A 112 -2.53 7.28 -13.15
C SER A 112 -1.07 6.92 -13.47
N SER A 113 -0.17 7.27 -12.56
CA SER A 113 1.27 7.15 -12.71
C SER A 113 1.88 6.95 -11.32
N PRO A 114 2.68 5.92 -11.05
CA PRO A 114 2.79 4.73 -11.86
C PRO A 114 1.45 3.99 -11.88
N LYS A 115 1.17 3.21 -12.93
CA LYS A 115 0.03 2.27 -12.94
C LYS A 115 0.22 1.28 -11.81
N ALA A 116 -0.41 1.56 -10.68
CA ALA A 116 -0.36 0.81 -9.45
C ALA A 116 -1.75 0.81 -8.83
N LYS A 117 -2.07 -0.30 -8.16
CA LYS A 117 -3.34 -0.51 -7.47
C LYS A 117 -3.12 -0.34 -5.98
N LEU A 118 -4.02 0.36 -5.33
CA LEU A 118 -4.08 0.49 -3.88
C LEU A 118 -5.35 -0.17 -3.39
N ILE A 119 -5.24 -0.99 -2.35
CA ILE A 119 -6.39 -1.63 -1.73
C ILE A 119 -6.36 -1.30 -0.26
N LEU A 120 -7.35 -0.54 0.21
CA LEU A 120 -7.46 -0.10 1.60
C LEU A 120 -8.85 -0.43 2.13
N SER A 121 -9.00 -0.60 3.45
CA SER A 121 -10.32 -0.80 4.05
C SER A 121 -11.15 0.48 4.02
N LYS A 122 -12.48 0.30 4.01
CA LYS A 122 -13.45 1.40 4.00
C LYS A 122 -13.29 2.32 5.20
N ASP A 123 -13.06 1.77 6.39
CA ASP A 123 -12.93 2.56 7.63
C ASP A 123 -11.78 3.58 7.56
N ILE A 124 -10.66 3.21 6.91
CA ILE A 124 -9.50 4.09 6.73
C ILE A 124 -9.81 5.21 5.72
N LEU A 125 -10.63 4.91 4.72
CA LEU A 125 -11.00 5.83 3.65
C LEU A 125 -12.26 6.63 3.96
N GLU A 126 -12.91 6.40 5.11
CA GLU A 126 -14.10 7.15 5.49
C GLU A 126 -13.86 8.67 5.50
N PRO A 127 -12.73 9.18 6.04
CA PRO A 127 -12.39 10.61 5.93
C PRO A 127 -12.06 11.04 4.50
N ALA A 128 -11.71 10.10 3.60
CA ALA A 128 -11.42 10.40 2.20
C ALA A 128 -12.69 10.70 1.41
N LYS A 129 -13.87 10.27 1.88
CA LYS A 129 -15.15 10.42 1.18
C LYS A 129 -15.44 11.88 0.81
N GLU A 130 -15.16 12.82 1.71
CA GLU A 130 -15.39 14.26 1.49
C GLU A 130 -14.50 14.82 0.36
N PHE A 131 -13.23 14.42 0.33
CA PHE A 131 -12.28 14.84 -0.70
C PHE A 131 -12.59 14.20 -2.06
N LEU A 132 -13.01 12.94 -2.06
CA LEU A 132 -13.36 12.21 -3.26
C LEU A 132 -14.68 12.69 -3.89
N ALA A 133 -15.67 13.04 -3.06
CA ALA A 133 -16.90 13.67 -3.54
C ALA A 133 -16.61 15.00 -4.25
N THR A 134 -15.65 15.79 -3.74
CA THR A 134 -15.20 17.05 -4.36
C THR A 134 -14.55 16.82 -5.74
N GLN A 135 -13.94 15.65 -5.96
CA GLN A 135 -13.35 15.27 -7.25
C GLN A 135 -14.37 14.63 -8.21
N GLY A 136 -15.65 14.54 -7.81
CA GLY A 136 -16.71 13.94 -8.63
C GLY A 136 -16.71 12.41 -8.64
N PHE A 137 -16.02 11.76 -7.69
CA PHE A 137 -16.13 10.31 -7.53
C PHE A 137 -17.37 9.98 -6.70
N GLU A 138 -18.32 9.24 -7.30
CA GLU A 138 -19.47 8.71 -6.58
C GLU A 138 -19.02 7.59 -5.63
N TRP A 139 -19.20 7.83 -4.34
CA TRP A 139 -18.98 6.86 -3.29
C TRP A 139 -20.23 5.98 -3.17
N ILE A 140 -20.19 4.77 -3.76
CA ILE A 140 -21.29 3.78 -3.74
C ILE A 140 -21.27 2.99 -2.44
#